data_AF-A0A497JDQ6-F1
#
_entry.id   AF-A0A497JDQ6-F1
#
_cell.length_a   1.000
_cell.length_b   1.000
_cell.length_c   1.000
_cell.angle_alpha   90.00
_cell.angle_beta   90.00
_cell.angle_gamma   90.00
#
_symmetry.space_group_name_H-M   'P 1'
#
loop_
_entity.id
_entity.type
_entity.pdbx_description
1 polymer ?
#
loop_
_entity_poly.entity_id
_entity_poly.type
_entity_poly.pdbx_seq_one_letter_code
_entity_poly.pdbx_strand_id
1 'polypeptide(L)'
;MLKDFEDIEVVDTKFAIHIKNKNVNKGIALKKIAEIMGISMDEIAAIGDSENDKEMLAMAGFSISVAEESLKKYCDYVAKSGEEALNIVIKKILNNRK
;
A
#
# COMPACT_ATOMS: atom_id res chain seq x y z
N MET A 1 -0.20 -0.69 -30.85
CA MET A 1 -1.65 -0.44 -30.69
C MET A 1 -2.10 -0.11 -29.25
N LEU A 2 -1.41 -0.55 -28.18
CA LEU A 2 -1.60 0.00 -26.81
C LEU A 2 -0.30 0.56 -26.21
N LYS A 3 0.85 0.00 -26.59
CA LYS A 3 2.19 0.48 -26.20
C LYS A 3 2.56 1.86 -26.75
N ASP A 4 1.76 2.37 -27.68
CA ASP A 4 1.99 3.68 -28.32
C ASP A 4 1.46 4.84 -27.46
N PHE A 5 0.69 4.53 -26.42
CA PHE A 5 0.25 5.49 -25.42
C PHE A 5 1.25 5.49 -24.26
N GLU A 6 2.09 6.52 -24.18
CA GLU A 6 3.18 6.60 -23.20
C GLU A 6 2.70 6.47 -21.75
N ASP A 7 1.47 6.91 -21.44
CA ASP A 7 0.94 6.98 -20.07
C ASP A 7 0.14 5.76 -19.62
N ILE A 8 0.07 4.70 -20.44
CA ILE A 8 -0.71 3.51 -20.15
C ILE A 8 0.21 2.37 -19.67
N GLU A 9 -0.18 1.74 -18.58
CA GLU A 9 0.36 0.47 -18.11
C GLU A 9 -0.68 -0.64 -18.33
N VAL A 10 -0.22 -1.77 -18.86
CA VAL A 10 -1.05 -2.97 -19.07
C VAL A 10 -0.50 -4.09 -18.20
N VAL A 11 -1.32 -4.59 -17.26
CA VAL A 11 -0.97 -5.68 -16.36
C VAL A 11 -1.83 -6.90 -16.70
N ASP A 12 -1.18 -8.01 -17.05
CA ASP A 12 -1.82 -9.30 -17.30
C ASP A 12 -1.69 -10.20 -16.06
N THR A 13 -2.79 -10.36 -15.33
CA THR A 13 -2.84 -11.20 -14.12
C THR A 13 -3.13 -12.67 -14.42
N LYS A 14 -3.22 -13.06 -15.70
CA LYS A 14 -3.74 -14.36 -16.19
C LYS A 14 -5.22 -14.60 -15.91
N PHE A 15 -5.85 -13.76 -15.10
CA PHE A 15 -7.30 -13.72 -14.89
C PHE A 15 -7.95 -12.56 -15.65
N ALA A 16 -7.31 -11.39 -15.67
CA ALA A 16 -7.80 -10.20 -16.33
C ALA A 16 -6.66 -9.33 -16.88
N ILE A 17 -6.99 -8.50 -17.88
CA ILE A 17 -6.11 -7.46 -18.38
C ILE A 17 -6.50 -6.13 -17.73
N HIS A 18 -5.59 -5.59 -16.92
CA HIS A 18 -5.78 -4.31 -16.26
C HIS A 18 -5.08 -3.23 -17.07
N ILE A 19 -5.83 -2.25 -17.56
CA ILE A 19 -5.31 -1.10 -18.28
C ILE A 19 -5.48 0.11 -17.38
N LYS A 20 -4.38 0.72 -16.95
CA LYS A 20 -4.39 1.86 -16.03
C LYS A 20 -3.39 2.92 -16.46
N ASN A 21 -3.55 4.14 -15.93
CA ASN A 21 -2.54 5.18 -16.09
C ASN A 21 -1.30 4.82 -15.25
N LYS A 22 -0.10 4.85 -15.84
CA LYS A 22 1.17 4.54 -15.16
C LYS A 22 1.46 5.46 -13.96
N ASN A 23 0.87 6.65 -13.97
CA ASN A 23 1.03 7.66 -12.92
C ASN A 23 0.00 7.53 -11.80
N VAL A 24 -0.73 6.40 -11.73
CA VAL A 24 -1.75 6.14 -10.71
C VAL A 24 -1.45 4.82 -10.00
N ASN A 25 -1.35 4.87 -8.67
CA ASN A 25 -1.27 3.70 -7.79
C ASN A 25 -1.82 4.07 -6.40
N LYS A 26 -1.93 3.05 -5.52
CA LYS A 26 -2.47 3.23 -4.16
C LYS A 26 -1.60 4.16 -3.30
N GLY A 27 -0.28 4.17 -3.48
CA GLY A 27 0.63 5.08 -2.77
C GLY A 27 0.40 6.56 -3.13
N ILE A 28 0.25 6.86 -4.42
CA ILE A 28 -0.09 8.21 -4.90
C ILE A 28 -1.46 8.64 -4.38
N ALA A 29 -2.44 7.74 -4.37
CA ALA A 29 -3.76 8.01 -3.81
C ALA A 29 -3.68 8.30 -2.31
N LEU A 30 -2.93 7.50 -1.55
CA LEU A 30 -2.73 7.69 -0.12
C LEU A 30 -2.09 9.06 0.18
N LYS A 31 -1.02 9.40 -0.55
CA LYS A 31 -0.34 10.70 -0.41
C LYS A 31 -1.29 11.86 -0.65
N LYS A 32 -2.11 11.80 -1.71
CA LYS A 32 -3.11 12.85 -1.99
C LYS A 32 -4.14 12.99 -0.87
N ILE A 33 -4.62 11.87 -0.32
CA ILE A 33 -5.57 11.90 0.80
C ILE A 33 -4.91 12.51 2.04
N ALA A 34 -3.67 12.14 2.34
CA ALA A 34 -2.89 12.71 3.44
C ALA A 34 -2.74 14.23 3.31
N GLU A 35 -2.40 14.72 2.11
CA GLU A 35 -2.31 16.16 1.80
C GLU A 35 -3.64 16.88 1.99
N ILE A 36 -4.76 16.31 1.50
CA ILE A 36 -6.10 16.88 1.68
C ILE A 36 -6.48 16.97 3.16
N MET A 37 -6.10 15.97 3.95
CA MET A 37 -6.42 15.89 5.38
C MET A 37 -5.44 16.69 6.26
N GLY A 38 -4.34 17.20 5.71
CA GLY A 38 -3.29 17.85 6.48
C GLY A 38 -2.55 16.90 7.43
N ILE A 39 -2.43 15.61 7.05
CA ILE A 39 -1.79 14.55 7.85
C ILE A 39 -0.43 14.21 7.20
N SER A 40 0.62 14.04 8.02
CA SER A 40 1.91 13.56 7.50
C SER A 40 1.84 12.08 7.15
N MET A 41 2.54 11.66 6.10
CA MET A 41 2.65 10.23 5.75
C MET A 41 3.21 9.39 6.90
N ASP A 42 4.08 9.98 7.74
CA ASP A 42 4.66 9.34 8.92
C ASP A 42 3.62 9.01 10.02
N GLU A 43 2.45 9.65 9.97
CA GLU A 43 1.34 9.44 10.92
C GLU A 43 0.35 8.37 10.43
N ILE A 44 0.59 7.78 9.26
CA ILE A 44 -0.32 6.83 8.63
C ILE A 44 0.19 5.40 8.81
N ALA A 45 -0.73 4.51 9.20
CA ALA A 45 -0.54 3.07 9.15
C ALA A 45 -1.26 2.47 7.94
N ALA A 46 -0.57 1.63 7.15
CA ALA A 46 -1.14 0.93 6.00
C ALA A 46 -1.11 -0.60 6.18
N ILE A 47 -2.16 -1.29 5.71
CA ILE A 47 -2.24 -2.75 5.67
C ILE A 47 -2.58 -3.15 4.23
N GLY A 48 -1.88 -4.13 3.67
CA GLY A 48 -2.08 -4.61 2.30
C GLY A 48 -1.66 -6.06 2.14
N ASP A 49 -2.02 -6.67 1.01
CA ASP A 49 -1.91 -8.12 0.81
C ASP A 49 -1.58 -8.49 -0.65
N SER A 50 -1.23 -7.53 -1.50
CA SER A 50 -0.97 -7.81 -2.92
C SER A 50 0.04 -6.85 -3.55
N GLU A 51 0.54 -7.19 -4.75
CA GLU A 51 1.55 -6.38 -5.45
C GLU A 51 1.07 -4.93 -5.70
N ASN A 52 -0.23 -4.68 -5.83
CA ASN A 52 -0.74 -3.33 -6.05
C ASN A 52 -0.75 -2.45 -4.77
N ASP A 53 -0.45 -3.03 -3.61
CA ASP A 53 -0.31 -2.34 -2.32
C ASP A 53 1.12 -1.89 -2.06
N LYS A 54 2.09 -2.40 -2.81
CA LYS A 54 3.52 -2.18 -2.62
C LYS A 54 3.89 -0.70 -2.45
N GLU A 55 3.43 0.17 -3.34
CA GLU A 55 3.74 1.61 -3.25
C GLU A 55 3.09 2.26 -2.03
N MET A 56 1.89 1.82 -1.64
CA MET A 56 1.22 2.31 -0.43
C MET A 56 1.96 1.88 0.84
N LEU A 57 2.36 0.61 0.91
CA LEU A 57 3.11 0.05 2.04
C LEU A 57 4.46 0.76 2.21
N ALA A 58 5.18 1.01 1.11
CA ALA A 58 6.49 1.66 1.14
C ALA A 58 6.44 3.14 1.53
N MET A 59 5.29 3.81 1.38
CA MET A 59 5.13 5.24 1.63
C MET A 59 4.54 5.58 3.00
N ALA A 60 3.83 4.64 3.65
CA ALA A 60 3.23 4.87 4.95
C ALA A 60 4.30 4.85 6.07
N GLY A 61 4.12 5.68 7.10
CA GLY A 61 5.02 5.72 8.26
C GLY A 61 5.06 4.44 9.08
N PHE A 62 4.03 3.60 8.93
CA PHE A 62 4.05 2.22 9.39
C PHE A 62 3.24 1.34 8.45
N SER A 63 3.73 0.15 8.11
CA SER A 63 2.99 -0.71 7.20
C SER A 63 3.15 -2.20 7.46
N ILE A 64 2.10 -2.95 7.13
CA ILE A 64 2.02 -4.39 7.32
C ILE A 64 1.53 -5.07 6.04
N SER A 65 2.28 -6.06 5.58
CA SER A 65 1.81 -7.03 4.59
C SER A 65 1.06 -8.18 5.27
N VAL A 66 -0.03 -8.66 4.68
CA VAL A 66 -0.80 -9.81 5.17
C VAL A 66 -0.51 -11.03 4.31
N ALA A 67 0.10 -12.05 4.91
CA ALA A 67 0.43 -13.35 4.29
C ALA A 67 1.29 -13.29 3.01
N GLU A 68 1.77 -12.11 2.61
CA GLU A 68 2.60 -11.92 1.41
C GLU A 68 4.04 -11.57 1.78
N GLU A 69 4.88 -12.61 1.88
CA GLU A 69 6.33 -12.46 2.10
C GLU A 69 7.03 -11.74 0.94
N SER A 70 6.46 -11.78 -0.25
CA SER A 70 6.94 -11.06 -1.43
C SER A 70 7.04 -9.54 -1.19
N LEU A 71 6.16 -9.01 -0.32
CA LEU A 71 6.07 -7.59 0.01
C LEU A 71 6.97 -7.16 1.17
N LYS A 72 7.69 -8.08 1.81
CA LYS A 72 8.50 -7.82 3.02
C LYS A 72 9.50 -6.68 2.89
N LYS A 73 9.98 -6.41 1.67
CA LYS A 73 10.93 -5.31 1.40
C LYS A 73 10.28 -3.92 1.40
N TYR A 74 8.96 -3.86 1.40
CA TYR A 74 8.18 -2.64 1.26
C TYR A 74 7.32 -2.37 2.49
N CYS A 75 7.43 -3.19 3.55
CA CYS A 75 6.67 -3.03 4.78
C CYS A 75 7.50 -3.31 6.02
N ASP A 76 7.04 -2.83 7.18
CA ASP A 76 7.72 -3.04 8.46
C ASP A 76 7.50 -4.45 9.01
N TYR A 77 6.36 -5.07 8.70
CA TYR A 77 5.97 -6.37 9.23
C TYR A 77 5.17 -7.20 8.24
N VAL A 78 5.33 -8.52 8.30
CA VAL A 78 4.48 -9.48 7.57
C VAL A 78 3.66 -10.25 8.59
N ALA A 79 2.35 -9.98 8.62
CA ALA A 79 1.39 -10.66 9.48
C ALA A 79 0.85 -11.92 8.82
N LYS A 80 0.41 -12.90 9.61
CA LYS A 80 -0.18 -14.15 9.11
C LYS A 80 -1.63 -13.98 8.70
N SER A 81 -2.32 -12.98 9.23
CA SER A 81 -3.72 -12.68 8.94
C SER A 81 -4.02 -11.19 9.07
N GLY A 82 -5.15 -10.76 8.48
CA GLY A 82 -5.63 -9.39 8.62
C GLY A 82 -5.98 -9.03 10.07
N GLU A 83 -6.44 -10.00 10.86
CA GLU A 83 -6.69 -9.80 12.30
C GLU A 83 -5.40 -9.52 13.08
N GLU A 84 -4.33 -10.28 12.80
CA GLU A 84 -3.03 -10.03 13.39
C GLU A 84 -2.49 -8.64 12.99
N ALA A 85 -2.57 -8.29 11.70
CA ALA A 85 -2.16 -6.98 11.21
C ALA A 85 -2.89 -5.84 11.93
N LEU A 86 -4.22 -5.93 12.05
CA LEU A 86 -5.03 -4.92 12.74
C LEU A 86 -4.64 -4.80 14.21
N ASN A 87 -4.47 -5.93 14.90
CA ASN A 87 -4.05 -5.95 16.30
C ASN A 87 -2.69 -5.28 16.52
N ILE A 88 -1.73 -5.48 15.61
CA ILE A 88 -0.41 -4.85 15.66
C ILE A 88 -0.53 -3.33 15.47
N VAL A 89 -1.28 -2.89 14.46
CA VAL A 89 -1.49 -1.45 14.20
C VAL A 89 -2.16 -0.77 15.39
N ILE A 90 -3.23 -1.33 15.94
CA ILE A 90 -3.94 -0.77 17.10
C ILE A 90 -2.99 -0.64 18.30
N LYS A 91 -2.22 -1.70 18.61
CA LYS A 91 -1.25 -1.66 19.72
C LYS A 91 -0.19 -0.58 19.51
N LYS A 92 0.33 -0.41 18.29
CA LYS A 92 1.30 0.65 17.98
C LYS A 92 0.71 2.04 18.21
N ILE A 93 -0.51 2.28 17.72
CA ILE A 93 -1.21 3.56 17.91
C ILE A 93 -1.44 3.86 19.39
N LEU A 94 -1.89 2.86 20.17
CA LEU A 94 -2.14 3.03 21.60
C LEU A 94 -0.85 3.27 22.41
N ASN A 95 0.26 2.65 22.02
CA ASN A 95 1.55 2.82 22.70
C ASN A 95 2.20 4.19 22.45
N ASN A 96 1.94 4.81 21.30
CA ASN A 96 2.46 6.13 20.94
C ASN A 96 1.66 7.31 21.56
N ARG A 97 0.61 7.04 22.36
CA ARG A 97 -0.21 8.07 23.04
C ARG A 97 0.23 8.40 24.47
N LYS A 98 1.36 7.87 24.93
CA LYS A 98 1.97 8.21 26.23
C LYS A 98 2.96 9.35 26.06
#